data_AF-A0A942MK90-F1
#
_entry.id   AF-A0A942MK90-F1
#
_cell.length_a   1.000
_cell.length_b   1.000
_cell.length_c   1.000
_cell.angle_alpha   90.00
_cell.angle_beta   90.00
_cell.angle_gamma   90.00
#
_symmetry.space_group_name_H-M   'P 1'
#
loop_
_entity.id
_entity.type
_entity.pdbx_description
1 polymer ?
#
loop_
_entity_poly.entity_id
_entity_poly.type
_entity_poly.pdbx_seq_one_letter_code
_entity_poly.pdbx_strand_id
1 'polypeptide(L)'
;METIFTVIIGLIGTVIGVVLTKLTENYFEKRNEAKLFIADLDDIVRWGWDGKKLLRHLIALDYETTDNLNETNEGTPSQWAPVFMSNFDCWKLLAVRDAELVGYWSFFAINADTFELVKQGRLTDNEITIDKVVEIDKPGIFNIYIVIICIKEHYRKKGFPILLNSFIEKLNELTATNRKINKVCINAFTDEGKVMAKNFGLKYVTEHKEFGQIYFGTFEDMKSSRLARGKLK
;
A
#
# COMPACT_ATOMS: atom_id res chain seq x y z
N MET A 1 26.12 27.66 -48.49
CA MET A 1 24.72 27.69 -48.00
C MET A 1 24.40 26.51 -47.08
N GLU A 2 25.07 25.36 -47.22
CA GLU A 2 24.81 24.16 -46.40
C GLU A 2 25.25 24.27 -44.93
N THR A 3 26.30 25.04 -44.61
CA THR A 3 26.82 25.17 -43.24
C THR A 3 25.85 25.89 -42.29
N ILE A 4 24.98 26.76 -42.81
CA ILE A 4 24.01 27.51 -42.00
C ILE A 4 22.83 26.61 -41.61
N PHE A 5 22.43 25.66 -42.47
CA PHE A 5 21.29 24.78 -42.24
C PHE A 5 21.56 23.74 -41.13
N THR A 6 22.77 23.19 -41.06
CA THR A 6 23.18 22.23 -40.03
C THR A 6 23.27 22.87 -38.63
N VAL A 7 23.70 24.13 -38.54
CA VAL A 7 23.77 24.86 -37.26
C VAL A 7 22.37 25.19 -36.73
N ILE A 8 21.42 25.52 -37.61
CA ILE A 8 20.03 25.81 -37.22
C ILE A 8 19.32 24.56 -36.69
N ILE A 9 19.53 23.38 -37.30
CA ILE A 9 18.95 22.11 -36.82
C ILE A 9 19.51 21.72 -35.45
N GLY A 10 20.82 21.89 -35.23
CA GLY A 10 21.46 21.64 -33.92
C GLY A 10 20.98 22.58 -32.80
N LEU A 11 20.76 23.86 -33.13
CA LEU A 11 20.21 24.84 -32.17
C LEU A 11 18.74 24.55 -31.83
N ILE A 12 17.91 24.17 -32.81
CA ILE A 12 16.50 23.82 -32.58
C ILE A 12 16.40 22.56 -31.70
N GLY A 13 17.21 21.52 -31.97
CA GLY A 13 17.24 20.31 -31.14
C GLY A 13 17.66 20.57 -29.68
N THR A 14 18.63 21.45 -29.47
CA THR A 14 19.10 21.82 -28.12
C THR A 14 18.06 22.65 -27.37
N VAL A 15 17.40 23.61 -28.05
CA VAL A 15 16.34 24.43 -27.44
C VAL A 15 15.12 23.58 -27.10
N ILE A 16 14.70 22.67 -27.98
CA ILE A 16 13.60 21.73 -27.71
C ILE A 16 13.95 20.81 -26.54
N GLY A 17 15.17 20.27 -26.49
CA GLY A 17 15.64 19.43 -25.38
C GLY A 17 15.61 20.16 -24.04
N VAL A 18 16.12 21.39 -23.96
CA VAL A 18 16.10 22.19 -22.72
C VAL A 18 14.67 22.56 -22.32
N VAL A 19 13.79 22.86 -23.26
CA VAL A 19 12.38 23.15 -22.98
C VAL A 19 11.66 21.90 -22.46
N LEU A 20 11.87 20.73 -23.06
CA LEU A 20 11.31 19.45 -22.57
C LEU A 20 11.81 19.13 -21.16
N THR A 21 13.11 19.25 -20.89
CA THR A 21 13.67 19.03 -19.55
C THR A 21 13.05 19.99 -18.54
N LYS A 22 13.00 21.29 -18.83
CA LYS A 22 12.37 22.29 -17.94
C LYS A 22 10.87 22.07 -17.75
N LEU A 23 10.15 21.60 -18.78
CA LEU A 23 8.73 21.26 -18.66
C LEU A 23 8.55 20.01 -17.79
N THR A 24 9.41 19.00 -17.93
CA THR A 24 9.39 17.83 -17.05
C THR A 24 9.73 18.20 -15.62
N GLU A 25 10.77 18.99 -15.39
CA GLU A 25 11.16 19.50 -14.07
C GLU A 25 10.02 20.32 -13.43
N ASN A 26 9.45 21.30 -14.14
CA ASN A 26 8.31 22.09 -13.66
C ASN A 26 7.06 21.23 -13.41
N TYR A 27 6.84 20.19 -14.22
CA TYR A 27 5.74 19.25 -14.03
C TYR A 27 5.94 18.41 -12.75
N PHE A 28 7.15 17.92 -12.50
CA PHE A 28 7.51 17.22 -11.26
C PHE A 28 7.48 18.15 -10.04
N GLU A 29 7.92 19.40 -10.15
CA GLU A 29 7.85 20.39 -9.08
C GLU A 29 6.40 20.74 -8.70
N LYS A 30 5.53 21.01 -9.68
CA LYS A 30 4.09 21.23 -9.43
C LYS A 30 3.36 19.99 -8.90
N ARG A 31 3.88 18.78 -9.14
CA ARG A 31 3.39 17.54 -8.51
C ARG A 31 3.87 17.42 -7.06
N ASN A 32 5.09 17.83 -6.79
CA ASN A 32 5.69 17.86 -5.45
C ASN A 32 4.99 18.85 -4.50
N GLU A 33 4.33 19.88 -5.04
CA GLU A 33 3.52 20.84 -4.28
C GLU A 33 2.06 20.39 -4.05
N ALA A 34 1.60 19.33 -4.73
CA ALA A 34 0.23 18.87 -4.56
C ALA A 34 0.02 18.35 -3.12
N LYS A 35 -1.05 18.84 -2.48
CA LYS A 35 -1.40 18.44 -1.12
C LYS A 35 -1.80 16.96 -1.10
N LEU A 36 -1.05 16.17 -0.36
CA LEU A 36 -1.37 14.78 -0.05
C LEU A 36 -2.52 14.72 0.95
N PHE A 37 -3.44 13.77 0.76
CA PHE A 37 -4.52 13.50 1.70
C PHE A 37 -4.88 12.01 1.73
N ILE A 38 -5.49 11.60 2.84
CA ILE A 38 -6.06 10.25 2.97
C ILE A 38 -7.43 10.25 2.33
N ALA A 39 -7.65 9.31 1.43
CA ALA A 39 -8.93 9.07 0.77
C ALA A 39 -9.55 7.75 1.21
N ASP A 40 -10.87 7.66 1.14
CA ASP A 40 -11.65 6.48 1.51
C ASP A 40 -12.86 6.24 0.60
N LEU A 41 -13.82 5.42 1.06
CA LEU A 41 -14.99 5.05 0.28
C LEU A 41 -15.77 6.26 -0.25
N ASP A 42 -15.93 7.32 0.54
CA ASP A 42 -16.71 8.49 0.13
C ASP A 42 -16.01 9.20 -1.04
N ASP A 43 -14.68 9.22 -1.04
CA ASP A 43 -13.89 9.73 -2.16
C ASP A 43 -14.02 8.84 -3.40
N ILE A 44 -14.00 7.51 -3.24
CA ILE A 44 -14.20 6.55 -4.35
C ILE A 44 -15.57 6.75 -5.00
N VAL A 45 -16.63 6.91 -4.19
CA VAL A 45 -17.97 7.20 -4.68
C VAL A 45 -18.00 8.56 -5.39
N ARG A 46 -17.37 9.59 -4.81
CA ARG A 46 -17.29 10.93 -5.42
C ARG A 46 -16.56 10.92 -6.76
N TRP A 47 -15.52 10.09 -6.92
CA TRP A 47 -14.79 9.93 -8.17
C TRP A 47 -15.52 9.07 -9.22
N GLY A 48 -16.67 8.49 -8.86
CA GLY A 48 -17.46 7.62 -9.72
C GLY A 48 -16.76 6.29 -10.02
N TRP A 49 -16.02 5.75 -9.05
CA TRP A 49 -15.32 4.49 -9.18
C TRP A 49 -16.13 3.35 -8.56
N ASP A 50 -16.19 2.22 -9.24
CA ASP A 50 -16.64 0.96 -8.63
C ASP A 50 -15.44 0.21 -8.02
N GLY A 51 -15.72 -0.86 -7.27
CA GLY A 51 -14.66 -1.67 -6.65
C GLY A 51 -13.68 -2.23 -7.67
N LYS A 52 -14.14 -2.66 -8.85
CA LYS A 52 -13.24 -3.19 -9.89
C LYS A 52 -12.29 -2.11 -10.43
N LYS A 53 -12.78 -0.89 -10.62
CA LYS A 53 -11.95 0.25 -11.06
C LYS A 53 -10.95 0.64 -9.98
N LEU A 54 -11.37 0.73 -8.72
CA LEU A 54 -10.45 0.93 -7.60
C LEU A 54 -9.34 -0.12 -7.63
N LEU A 55 -9.68 -1.41 -7.66
CA LEU A 55 -8.70 -2.48 -7.59
C LEU A 55 -7.77 -2.54 -8.80
N ARG A 56 -8.21 -2.12 -10.00
CA ARG A 56 -7.29 -1.94 -11.14
C ARG A 56 -6.23 -0.87 -10.86
N HIS A 57 -6.61 0.23 -10.20
CA HIS A 57 -5.65 1.28 -9.83
C HIS A 57 -4.71 0.85 -8.70
N LEU A 58 -5.20 0.08 -7.72
CA LEU A 58 -4.36 -0.46 -6.64
C LEU A 58 -3.36 -1.48 -7.17
N ILE A 59 -3.81 -2.49 -7.91
CA ILE A 59 -2.92 -3.50 -8.51
C ILE A 59 -1.85 -2.85 -9.41
N ALA A 60 -2.21 -1.83 -10.20
CA ALA A 60 -1.24 -1.09 -11.00
C ALA A 60 -0.19 -0.36 -10.15
N LEU A 61 -0.59 0.16 -8.99
CA LEU A 61 0.30 0.78 -8.01
C LEU A 61 1.21 -0.26 -7.33
N ASP A 62 0.74 -1.48 -7.12
CA ASP A 62 1.53 -2.55 -6.52
C ASP A 62 2.64 -3.01 -7.46
N TYR A 63 2.32 -3.23 -8.73
CA TYR A 63 3.32 -3.50 -9.78
C TYR A 63 4.34 -2.36 -9.94
N GLU A 64 3.97 -1.11 -9.67
CA GLU A 64 4.89 0.04 -9.73
C GLU A 64 5.79 0.12 -8.48
N THR A 65 5.36 -0.42 -7.34
CA THR A 65 6.05 -0.25 -6.05
C THR A 65 6.76 -1.48 -5.53
N THR A 66 6.48 -2.65 -6.12
CA THR A 66 7.03 -3.95 -5.70
C THR A 66 7.51 -4.74 -6.90
N ASP A 67 8.81 -4.99 -6.95
CA ASP A 67 9.42 -5.79 -8.01
C ASP A 67 9.01 -7.26 -7.92
N ASN A 68 8.94 -7.92 -9.07
CA ASN A 68 8.67 -9.36 -9.21
C ASN A 68 7.28 -9.83 -8.74
N LEU A 69 6.31 -8.92 -8.61
CA LEU A 69 4.92 -9.33 -8.47
C LEU A 69 4.41 -10.05 -9.72
N ASN A 70 3.46 -10.95 -9.50
CA ASN A 70 2.74 -11.67 -10.54
C ASN A 70 1.29 -11.86 -10.07
N GLU A 71 0.41 -12.28 -10.98
CA GLU A 71 -1.02 -12.45 -10.69
C GLU A 71 -1.32 -13.44 -9.55
N THR A 72 -0.47 -14.44 -9.31
CA THR A 72 -0.64 -15.37 -8.19
C THR A 72 -0.44 -14.66 -6.85
N ASN A 73 0.60 -13.84 -6.75
CA ASN A 73 0.98 -13.16 -5.51
C ASN A 73 0.30 -11.81 -5.31
N GLU A 74 -0.39 -11.31 -6.34
CA GLU A 74 -1.15 -10.05 -6.28
C GLU A 74 -2.66 -10.29 -6.24
N GLY A 75 -3.16 -11.33 -6.93
CA GLY A 75 -4.59 -11.55 -7.11
C GLY A 75 -5.16 -10.74 -8.28
N THR A 76 -6.48 -10.61 -8.30
CA THR A 76 -7.20 -9.97 -9.42
C THR A 76 -8.27 -9.01 -8.92
N PRO A 77 -8.66 -8.00 -9.72
CA PRO A 77 -9.75 -7.10 -9.34
C PRO A 77 -11.06 -7.83 -9.03
N SER A 78 -11.33 -8.95 -9.71
CA SER A 78 -12.56 -9.71 -9.51
C SER A 78 -12.59 -10.43 -8.16
N GLN A 79 -11.45 -10.91 -7.68
CA GLN A 79 -11.34 -11.59 -6.38
C GLN A 79 -11.24 -10.56 -5.23
N TRP A 80 -10.49 -9.47 -5.41
CA TRP A 80 -10.32 -8.47 -4.36
C TRP A 80 -11.51 -7.51 -4.20
N ALA A 81 -12.25 -7.20 -5.26
CA ALA A 81 -13.34 -6.22 -5.16
C ALA A 81 -14.38 -6.59 -4.09
N PRO A 82 -14.91 -7.84 -4.01
CA PRO A 82 -15.79 -8.22 -2.90
C PRO A 82 -15.17 -8.00 -1.52
N VAL A 83 -13.88 -8.35 -1.34
CA VAL A 83 -13.17 -8.20 -0.07
C VAL A 83 -13.06 -6.73 0.34
N PHE A 84 -12.56 -5.87 -0.55
CA PHE A 84 -12.42 -4.44 -0.28
C PHE A 84 -13.77 -3.75 -0.08
N MET A 85 -14.77 -4.10 -0.90
CA MET A 85 -16.07 -3.44 -0.89
C MET A 85 -16.99 -3.90 0.25
N SER A 86 -16.60 -4.93 1.02
CA SER A 86 -17.28 -5.33 2.24
C SER A 86 -16.51 -4.97 3.52
N ASN A 87 -15.31 -4.40 3.40
CA ASN A 87 -14.41 -4.12 4.53
C ASN A 87 -13.77 -2.73 4.39
N PHE A 88 -14.57 -1.67 4.45
CA PHE A 88 -14.08 -0.29 4.22
C PHE A 88 -13.12 0.24 5.31
N ASP A 89 -13.16 -0.33 6.51
CA ASP A 89 -12.24 0.01 7.60
C ASP A 89 -10.86 -0.64 7.47
N CYS A 90 -10.71 -1.56 6.51
CA CYS A 90 -9.54 -2.41 6.32
C CYS A 90 -8.56 -1.85 5.28
N TRP A 91 -8.83 -0.68 4.71
CA TRP A 91 -7.94 0.00 3.77
C TRP A 91 -8.13 1.51 3.81
N LYS A 92 -7.07 2.26 3.51
CA LYS A 92 -7.14 3.69 3.21
C LYS A 92 -6.13 4.04 2.14
N LEU A 93 -6.45 5.05 1.35
CA LEU A 93 -5.70 5.46 0.17
C LEU A 93 -4.92 6.74 0.48
N LEU A 94 -3.75 6.89 -0.11
CA LEU A 94 -3.03 8.16 -0.18
C LEU A 94 -3.19 8.70 -1.60
N ALA A 95 -3.77 9.89 -1.71
CA ALA A 95 -4.04 10.53 -2.99
C ALA A 95 -3.40 11.92 -3.07
N VAL A 96 -3.17 12.35 -4.31
CA VAL A 96 -2.92 13.75 -4.66
C VAL A 96 -4.02 14.21 -5.61
N ARG A 97 -4.55 15.42 -5.40
CA ARG A 97 -5.67 15.97 -6.21
C ARG A 97 -6.88 15.01 -6.24
N ASP A 98 -7.87 15.27 -7.09
CA ASP A 98 -9.04 14.40 -7.21
C ASP A 98 -8.70 13.14 -8.02
N ALA A 99 -8.38 12.05 -7.33
CA ALA A 99 -8.27 10.67 -7.84
C ALA A 99 -6.90 10.17 -8.35
N GLU A 100 -5.79 10.88 -8.14
CA GLU A 100 -4.46 10.32 -8.38
C GLU A 100 -3.95 9.57 -7.14
N LEU A 101 -4.00 8.24 -7.15
CA LEU A 101 -3.48 7.39 -6.08
C LEU A 101 -1.95 7.29 -6.12
N VAL A 102 -1.32 7.50 -4.98
CA VAL A 102 0.15 7.51 -4.83
C VAL A 102 0.65 6.56 -3.74
N GLY A 103 -0.26 5.94 -3.00
CA GLY A 103 0.04 4.96 -1.95
C GLY A 103 -1.24 4.45 -1.33
N TYR A 104 -1.18 3.37 -0.57
CA TYR A 104 -2.28 2.92 0.28
C TYR A 104 -1.75 1.90 1.29
N TRP A 105 -2.57 1.63 2.31
CA TRP A 105 -2.41 0.46 3.15
C TRP A 105 -3.67 -0.39 3.09
N SER A 106 -3.51 -1.69 3.25
CA SER A 106 -4.63 -2.60 3.54
C SER A 106 -4.21 -3.73 4.47
N PHE A 107 -5.15 -4.15 5.31
CA PHE A 107 -5.05 -5.34 6.15
C PHE A 107 -6.43 -5.97 6.25
N PHE A 108 -6.52 -7.27 6.50
CA PHE A 108 -7.82 -7.92 6.71
C PHE A 108 -7.77 -8.80 7.94
N ALA A 109 -8.86 -8.82 8.71
CA ALA A 109 -9.08 -9.89 9.67
C ALA A 109 -9.38 -11.17 8.89
N ILE A 110 -8.65 -12.23 9.18
CA ILE A 110 -8.78 -13.51 8.49
C ILE A 110 -9.10 -14.62 9.48
N ASN A 111 -9.80 -15.66 9.01
CA ASN A 111 -10.14 -16.80 9.85
C ASN A 111 -8.89 -17.55 10.32
N ALA A 112 -9.04 -18.38 11.35
CA ALA A 112 -7.90 -19.04 12.01
C ALA A 112 -7.11 -19.94 11.06
N ASP A 113 -7.79 -20.70 10.20
CA ASP A 113 -7.16 -21.62 9.26
C ASP A 113 -6.34 -20.86 8.22
N THR A 114 -6.90 -19.77 7.67
CA THR A 114 -6.21 -18.89 6.73
C THR A 114 -5.01 -18.23 7.40
N PHE A 115 -5.14 -17.80 8.65
CA PHE A 115 -4.05 -17.18 9.40
C PHE A 115 -2.87 -18.14 9.61
N GLU A 116 -3.13 -19.42 9.91
CA GLU A 116 -2.07 -20.41 10.03
C GLU A 116 -1.41 -20.69 8.67
N LEU A 117 -2.13 -20.63 7.55
CA LEU A 117 -1.53 -20.74 6.21
C LEU A 117 -0.59 -19.57 5.91
N VAL A 118 -0.96 -18.33 6.25
CA VAL A 118 -0.06 -17.16 6.12
C VAL A 118 1.21 -17.40 6.95
N LYS A 119 1.04 -17.77 8.22
CA LYS A 119 2.15 -17.96 9.15
C LYS A 119 3.13 -19.06 8.71
N GLN A 120 2.64 -20.08 8.03
CA GLN A 120 3.44 -21.15 7.43
C GLN A 120 4.10 -20.74 6.10
N GLY A 121 3.83 -19.54 5.58
CA GLY A 121 4.32 -19.09 4.30
C GLY A 121 3.67 -19.82 3.13
N ARG A 122 2.40 -20.22 3.24
CA ARG A 122 1.72 -21.06 2.24
C ARG A 122 0.55 -20.39 1.53
N LEU A 123 0.07 -19.25 2.02
CA LEU A 123 -1.05 -18.52 1.43
C LEU A 123 -0.55 -17.49 0.41
N THR A 124 -1.02 -17.57 -0.82
CA THR A 124 -0.88 -16.49 -1.81
C THR A 124 -2.05 -15.54 -1.74
N ASP A 125 -1.83 -14.27 -2.08
CA ASP A 125 -2.84 -13.22 -1.93
C ASP A 125 -4.08 -13.45 -2.83
N ASN A 126 -3.90 -14.09 -3.99
CA ASN A 126 -5.03 -14.52 -4.84
C ASN A 126 -5.96 -15.55 -4.17
N GLU A 127 -5.50 -16.23 -3.11
CA GLU A 127 -6.29 -17.19 -2.34
C GLU A 127 -7.18 -16.47 -1.31
N ILE A 128 -6.95 -15.20 -0.99
CA ILE A 128 -7.74 -14.44 -0.01
C ILE A 128 -9.08 -14.07 -0.63
N THR A 129 -10.13 -14.77 -0.24
CA THR A 129 -11.49 -14.58 -0.75
C THR A 129 -12.41 -14.14 0.37
N ILE A 130 -13.62 -13.65 0.03
CA ILE A 130 -14.53 -13.07 1.03
C ILE A 130 -14.87 -14.05 2.16
N ASP A 131 -14.92 -15.36 1.90
CA ASP A 131 -15.17 -16.42 2.89
C ASP A 131 -13.98 -16.65 3.85
N LYS A 132 -12.79 -16.17 3.50
CA LYS A 132 -11.60 -16.22 4.36
C LYS A 132 -11.45 -15.01 5.26
N VAL A 133 -12.14 -13.92 4.91
CA VAL A 133 -12.13 -12.65 5.64
C VAL A 133 -13.22 -12.67 6.70
N VAL A 134 -12.90 -12.14 7.87
CA VAL A 134 -13.82 -11.98 8.99
C VAL A 134 -14.22 -10.52 9.08
N GLU A 135 -15.51 -10.26 9.22
CA GLU A 135 -16.05 -8.92 9.43
C GLU A 135 -15.54 -8.33 10.76
N ILE A 136 -14.67 -7.32 10.66
CA ILE A 136 -14.00 -6.70 11.82
C ILE A 136 -14.86 -5.61 12.49
N ASP A 137 -16.01 -5.26 11.93
CA ASP A 137 -16.96 -4.30 12.50
C ASP A 137 -17.73 -4.87 13.71
N LYS A 138 -17.76 -6.20 13.86
CA LYS A 138 -18.41 -6.91 14.97
C LYS A 138 -17.52 -7.04 16.21
N PRO A 139 -18.08 -7.09 17.43
CA PRO A 139 -17.31 -7.42 18.63
C PRO A 139 -16.62 -8.79 18.53
N GLY A 140 -15.38 -8.90 18.99
CA GLY A 140 -14.64 -10.15 18.88
C GLY A 140 -13.12 -10.04 19.06
N ILE A 141 -12.45 -11.17 18.87
CA ILE A 141 -10.98 -11.27 18.86
C ILE A 141 -10.54 -11.67 17.45
N PHE A 142 -9.66 -10.88 16.86
CA PHE A 142 -9.27 -11.00 15.47
C PHE A 142 -7.76 -11.25 15.33
N ASN A 143 -7.38 -12.03 14.32
CA ASN A 143 -6.02 -12.05 13.82
C ASN A 143 -6.03 -11.32 12.47
N ILE A 144 -5.08 -10.42 12.25
CA ILE A 144 -5.02 -9.63 11.02
C ILE A 144 -3.80 -10.03 10.18
N TYR A 145 -4.00 -10.00 8.86
CA TYR A 145 -2.95 -10.06 7.87
C TYR A 145 -2.80 -8.67 7.23
N ILE A 146 -1.62 -8.07 7.36
CA ILE A 146 -1.28 -6.85 6.64
C ILE A 146 -0.90 -7.27 5.23
N VAL A 147 -1.75 -6.93 4.26
CA VAL A 147 -1.52 -7.27 2.86
C VAL A 147 -0.45 -6.36 2.30
N ILE A 148 -0.60 -5.04 2.52
CA ILE A 148 0.32 -4.08 1.89
C ILE A 148 0.34 -2.74 2.61
N ILE A 149 1.50 -2.09 2.54
CA ILE A 149 1.70 -0.66 2.79
C ILE A 149 2.67 -0.18 1.71
N CYS A 150 2.17 0.50 0.68
CA CYS A 150 2.97 0.93 -0.46
C CYS A 150 2.80 2.43 -0.73
N ILE A 151 3.87 3.05 -1.25
CA ILE A 151 3.89 4.45 -1.69
C ILE A 151 4.87 4.57 -2.86
N LYS A 152 4.44 5.25 -3.93
CA LYS A 152 5.28 5.64 -5.07
C LYS A 152 6.52 6.37 -4.58
N GLU A 153 7.67 6.04 -5.15
CA GLU A 153 8.99 6.51 -4.69
C GLU A 153 9.05 8.02 -4.46
N HIS A 154 8.58 8.80 -5.44
CA HIS A 154 8.55 10.25 -5.39
C HIS A 154 7.79 10.84 -4.19
N TYR A 155 6.78 10.13 -3.69
CA TYR A 155 5.92 10.60 -2.60
C TYR A 155 6.35 10.06 -1.23
N ARG A 156 7.26 9.09 -1.14
CA ARG A 156 7.60 8.39 0.12
C ARG A 156 7.96 9.34 1.26
N LYS A 157 8.81 10.34 1.01
CA LYS A 157 9.28 11.26 2.06
C LYS A 157 8.15 12.04 2.75
N LYS A 158 7.16 12.52 1.97
CA LYS A 158 6.03 13.30 2.50
C LYS A 158 4.83 12.42 2.86
N GLY A 159 4.60 11.36 2.08
CA GLY A 159 3.44 10.48 2.18
C GLY A 159 3.56 9.44 3.28
N PHE A 160 4.77 8.94 3.57
CA PHE A 160 4.95 7.86 4.55
C PHE A 160 4.44 8.22 5.94
N PRO A 161 4.77 9.39 6.53
CA PRO A 161 4.21 9.76 7.83
C PRO A 161 2.68 9.87 7.82
N ILE A 162 2.09 10.38 6.74
CA ILE A 162 0.63 10.55 6.60
C ILE A 162 -0.06 9.19 6.55
N LEU A 163 0.40 8.32 5.64
CA LEU A 163 -0.18 7.01 5.43
C LEU A 163 0.02 6.11 6.65
N LEU A 164 1.20 6.17 7.28
CA LEU A 164 1.48 5.38 8.47
C LEU A 164 0.66 5.84 9.68
N ASN A 165 0.52 7.15 9.90
CA ASN A 165 -0.32 7.65 11.00
C ASN A 165 -1.77 7.21 10.81
N SER A 166 -2.31 7.31 9.58
CA SER A 166 -3.65 6.81 9.26
C SER A 166 -3.82 5.32 9.59
N PHE A 167 -2.83 4.50 9.27
CA PHE A 167 -2.85 3.07 9.59
C PHE A 167 -2.87 2.82 11.10
N ILE A 168 -1.97 3.47 11.86
CA ILE A 168 -1.90 3.32 13.32
C ILE A 168 -3.17 3.85 14.00
N GLU A 169 -3.70 4.99 13.56
CA GLU A 169 -4.96 5.55 14.06
C GLU A 169 -6.12 4.57 13.86
N LYS A 170 -6.26 3.96 12.67
CA LYS A 170 -7.31 2.97 12.43
C LYS A 170 -7.16 1.73 13.31
N LEU A 171 -5.95 1.21 13.49
CA LEU A 171 -5.72 0.08 14.40
C LEU A 171 -6.08 0.41 15.86
N ASN A 172 -5.77 1.63 16.31
CA ASN A 172 -6.17 2.11 17.63
C ASN A 172 -7.68 2.26 17.76
N GLU A 173 -8.36 2.82 16.76
CA GLU A 173 -9.82 2.97 16.71
C GLU A 173 -10.53 1.61 16.83
N LEU A 174 -10.06 0.61 16.06
CA LEU A 174 -10.61 -0.74 16.12
C LEU A 174 -10.49 -1.31 17.54
N THR A 175 -9.33 -1.18 18.18
CA THR A 175 -9.11 -1.72 19.53
C THR A 175 -9.69 -0.90 20.68
N ALA A 176 -10.21 0.30 20.44
CA ALA A 176 -10.84 1.16 21.44
C ALA A 176 -12.29 0.75 21.80
N THR A 177 -12.79 -0.34 21.21
CA THR A 177 -14.17 -0.83 21.33
C THR A 177 -14.18 -2.27 21.84
N ASN A 178 -15.32 -2.98 21.79
CA ASN A 178 -15.39 -4.41 22.16
C ASN A 178 -14.71 -5.36 21.14
N ARG A 179 -13.68 -4.86 20.45
CA ARG A 179 -12.89 -5.56 19.43
C ARG A 179 -11.44 -5.62 19.89
N LYS A 180 -10.82 -6.77 19.74
CA LYS A 180 -9.42 -6.99 20.11
C LYS A 180 -8.67 -7.57 18.93
N ILE A 181 -7.55 -6.95 18.56
CA ILE A 181 -6.59 -7.56 17.65
C ILE A 181 -5.60 -8.36 18.51
N ASN A 182 -5.46 -9.65 18.24
CA ASN A 182 -4.62 -10.56 19.00
C ASN A 182 -3.24 -10.73 18.35
N LYS A 183 -3.25 -11.14 17.09
CA LYS A 183 -2.05 -11.47 16.32
C LYS A 183 -2.01 -10.72 15.00
N VAL A 184 -0.80 -10.44 14.55
CA VAL A 184 -0.51 -9.74 13.30
C VAL A 184 0.46 -10.59 12.49
N CYS A 185 0.22 -10.72 11.20
CA CYS A 185 1.12 -11.36 10.26
C CYS A 185 1.27 -10.50 8.99
N ILE A 186 2.42 -10.58 8.33
CA ILE A 186 2.73 -9.89 7.07
C ILE A 186 3.68 -10.75 6.25
N ASN A 187 3.48 -10.78 4.93
CA ASN A 187 4.49 -11.25 3.98
C ASN A 187 5.26 -10.03 3.45
N ALA A 188 6.54 -9.92 3.76
CA ALA A 188 7.38 -8.80 3.38
C ALA A 188 8.23 -9.12 2.14
N PHE A 189 7.93 -8.44 1.03
CA PHE A 189 8.52 -8.68 -0.28
C PHE A 189 9.85 -7.93 -0.45
N THR A 190 9.86 -6.64 -0.11
CA THR A 190 11.00 -5.74 -0.27
C THR A 190 11.86 -5.66 1.00
N ASP A 191 13.10 -5.18 0.86
CA ASP A 191 13.99 -4.99 2.01
C ASP A 191 13.47 -3.90 2.96
N GLU A 192 12.87 -2.83 2.42
CA GLU A 192 12.15 -1.82 3.20
C GLU A 192 10.97 -2.42 3.95
N GLY A 193 10.21 -3.33 3.31
CA GLY A 193 9.12 -4.06 3.94
C GLY A 193 9.59 -4.93 5.09
N LYS A 194 10.72 -5.65 4.92
CA LYS A 194 11.33 -6.48 5.98
C LYS A 194 11.79 -5.62 7.16
N VAL A 195 12.40 -4.46 6.89
CA VAL A 195 12.79 -3.49 7.92
C VAL A 195 11.55 -2.91 8.62
N MET A 196 10.49 -2.61 7.89
CA MET A 196 9.23 -2.12 8.44
C MET A 196 8.58 -3.16 9.37
N ALA A 197 8.50 -4.42 8.95
CA ALA A 197 7.96 -5.51 9.78
C ALA A 197 8.72 -5.64 11.11
N LYS A 198 10.06 -5.58 11.08
CA LYS A 198 10.89 -5.57 12.30
C LYS A 198 10.66 -4.33 13.16
N ASN A 199 10.49 -3.16 12.53
CA ASN A 199 10.20 -1.91 13.23
C ASN A 199 8.80 -1.85 13.84
N PHE A 200 7.87 -2.66 13.32
CA PHE A 200 6.60 -3.03 13.95
C PHE A 200 6.77 -4.09 15.05
N GLY A 201 7.98 -4.48 15.44
CA GLY A 201 8.19 -5.49 16.49
C GLY A 201 7.83 -6.92 16.07
N LEU A 202 7.51 -7.16 14.80
CA LEU A 202 7.24 -8.50 14.28
C LEU A 202 8.54 -9.28 14.11
N LYS A 203 8.46 -10.60 14.29
CA LYS A 203 9.60 -11.51 14.21
C LYS A 203 9.50 -12.33 12.94
N TYR A 204 10.64 -12.52 12.28
CA TYR A 204 10.74 -13.46 11.16
C TYR A 204 10.33 -14.87 11.60
N VAL A 205 9.55 -15.55 10.77
CA VAL A 205 9.07 -16.91 11.01
C VAL A 205 9.63 -17.88 9.97
N THR A 206 9.40 -17.59 8.69
CA THR A 206 9.75 -18.46 7.57
C THR A 206 9.79 -17.67 6.26
N GLU A 207 10.43 -18.23 5.24
CA GLU A 207 10.24 -17.81 3.85
C GLU A 207 8.84 -18.21 3.38
N HIS A 208 8.25 -17.40 2.51
CA HIS A 208 7.04 -17.77 1.80
C HIS A 208 7.36 -18.78 0.69
N LYS A 209 6.42 -19.67 0.34
CA LYS A 209 6.59 -20.77 -0.64
C LYS A 209 7.01 -20.28 -2.02
N GLU A 210 6.64 -19.05 -2.36
CA GLU A 210 6.92 -18.44 -3.67
C GLU A 210 7.85 -17.23 -3.54
N PHE A 211 7.45 -16.23 -2.75
CA PHE A 211 8.16 -14.96 -2.65
C PHE A 211 7.85 -14.21 -1.36
N GLY A 212 8.89 -13.60 -0.78
CA GLY A 212 8.82 -12.79 0.44
C GLY A 212 9.09 -13.56 1.73
N GLN A 213 9.14 -12.83 2.84
CA GLN A 213 9.41 -13.35 4.18
C GLN A 213 8.22 -13.12 5.10
N ILE A 214 7.82 -14.17 5.83
CA ILE A 214 6.73 -14.08 6.79
C ILE A 214 7.24 -13.55 8.12
N TYR A 215 6.59 -12.48 8.58
CA TYR A 215 6.78 -11.92 9.92
C TYR A 215 5.51 -12.02 10.74
N PHE A 216 5.66 -12.27 12.03
CA PHE A 216 4.57 -12.51 12.97
C PHE A 216 4.84 -11.88 14.33
N GLY A 217 3.78 -11.43 15.00
CA GLY A 217 3.85 -10.94 16.37
C GLY A 217 2.46 -10.81 17.01
N THR A 218 2.43 -10.40 18.27
CA THR A 218 1.19 -9.97 18.90
C THR A 218 0.89 -8.52 18.55
N PHE A 219 -0.38 -8.13 18.63
CA PHE A 219 -0.74 -6.71 18.46
C PHE A 219 -0.08 -5.81 19.51
N GLU A 220 0.15 -6.31 20.72
CA GLU A 220 0.84 -5.56 21.78
C GLU A 220 2.32 -5.31 21.45
N ASP A 221 3.00 -6.30 20.85
CA ASP A 221 4.37 -6.10 20.33
C ASP A 221 4.38 -4.98 19.27
N MET A 222 3.38 -4.99 18.38
CA MET A 222 3.22 -3.96 17.35
C MET A 222 2.93 -2.58 17.92
N LYS A 223 2.03 -2.49 18.89
CA LYS A 223 1.63 -1.24 19.54
C LYS A 223 2.77 -0.62 20.36
N SER A 224 3.59 -1.46 20.99
CA SER A 224 4.76 -1.02 21.77
C SER A 224 6.00 -0.71 20.92
N SER A 225 5.93 -1.01 19.62
CA SER A 225 7.03 -0.84 18.67
C SER A 225 7.49 0.62 18.52
N ARG A 226 8.66 0.82 17.90
CA ARG A 226 9.22 2.16 17.68
C ARG A 226 8.34 2.97 16.72
N LEU A 227 7.84 2.29 15.69
CA LEU A 227 7.10 2.88 14.59
C LEU A 227 5.67 3.24 14.99
N ALA A 228 4.99 2.40 15.78
CA ALA A 228 3.66 2.73 16.33
C ALA A 228 3.67 3.90 17.33
N ARG A 229 4.81 4.17 17.98
CA ARG A 229 4.97 5.31 18.91
C ARG A 229 5.38 6.61 18.25
N GLY A 230 5.41 6.67 16.91
CA GLY A 230 5.82 7.87 16.17
C GLY A 230 7.29 8.27 16.36
N LYS A 231 8.13 7.37 16.88
CA LYS A 231 9.56 7.62 17.13
C LYS A 231 10.40 7.24 15.92
N LEU A 232 10.15 7.85 14.77
CA LEU A 232 11.07 7.79 13.63
C LEU A 232 12.11 8.90 13.84
N LYS A 233 13.30 8.54 14.34
CA LYS A 233 14.49 9.39 14.27
C LYS A 233 15.15 9.23 12.92
#